data_AF-A0A6G4XFI9-F1
#
_entry.id   AF-A0A6G4XFI9-F1
#
_cell.length_a   1.000
_cell.length_b   1.000
_cell.length_c   1.000
_cell.angle_alpha   90.00
_cell.angle_beta   90.00
_cell.angle_gamma   90.00
#
_symmetry.space_group_name_H-M   'P 1'
#
loop_
_entity.id
_entity.type
_entity.pdbx_description
1 polymer ?
#
loop_
_entity_poly.entity_id
_entity_poly.type
_entity_poly.pdbx_seq_one_letter_code
_entity_poly.pdbx_strand_id
1 'polypeptide(L)'
;MADIRVTYDKTVDAAYVYLTEPQARVKSARMYPCDPVDVDGMINLDFDEQGRLIGIEVLAAGSKLPEYLLQSAEQVRRVGSDRSR
;
A
#
# COMPACT_ATOMS: atom_id res chain seq x y z
N MET A 1 -1.13 -1.07 21.68
CA MET A 1 -0.47 -1.27 20.37
C MET A 1 -1.28 -0.50 19.34
N ALA A 2 -0.64 0.11 18.35
CA ALA A 2 -1.37 0.71 17.23
C ALA A 2 -1.93 -0.40 16.34
N ASP A 3 -3.16 -0.23 15.87
CA ASP A 3 -3.77 -1.11 14.87
C ASP A 3 -3.36 -0.62 13.48
N ILE A 4 -2.80 -1.49 12.65
CA ILE A 4 -2.24 -1.14 11.34
C ILE A 4 -3.10 -1.78 10.27
N ARG A 5 -3.70 -0.94 9.43
CA ARG A 5 -4.50 -1.40 8.29
C ARG A 5 -3.57 -1.74 7.13
N VAL A 6 -3.86 -2.85 6.45
CA VAL A 6 -3.19 -3.22 5.19
C VAL A 6 -4.27 -3.49 4.16
N THR A 7 -4.11 -2.96 2.95
CA THR A 7 -4.91 -3.38 1.79
C THR A 7 -4.04 -4.18 0.83
N TYR A 8 -4.65 -5.15 0.16
CA TYR A 8 -4.01 -5.94 -0.87
C TYR A 8 -4.93 -6.06 -2.09
N ASP A 9 -4.43 -5.67 -3.25
CA ASP A 9 -5.08 -5.86 -4.54
C ASP A 9 -4.38 -6.99 -5.30
N LYS A 10 -4.97 -8.19 -5.20
CA LYS A 10 -4.48 -9.38 -5.88
C LYS A 10 -4.49 -9.27 -7.42
N THR A 11 -5.26 -8.35 -8.00
CA THR A 11 -5.37 -8.20 -9.46
C THR A 11 -4.09 -7.61 -10.06
N VAL A 12 -3.47 -6.67 -9.34
CA VAL A 12 -2.23 -5.99 -9.77
C VAL A 12 -1.03 -6.35 -8.89
N ASP A 13 -1.21 -7.30 -7.98
CA ASP A 13 -0.22 -7.75 -6.99
C ASP A 13 0.44 -6.57 -6.23
N ALA A 14 -0.39 -5.70 -5.65
CA ALA A 14 0.07 -4.53 -4.93
C ALA A 14 -0.61 -4.40 -3.56
N ALA A 15 0.14 -3.99 -2.55
CA ALA A 15 -0.35 -3.78 -1.19
C ALA A 15 0.00 -2.39 -0.67
N TYR A 16 -0.84 -1.88 0.23
CA TYR A 16 -0.60 -0.62 0.93
C TYR A 16 -0.71 -0.82 2.44
N VAL A 17 0.33 -0.43 3.17
CA VAL A 17 0.35 -0.40 4.64
C VAL A 17 0.04 1.02 5.08
N TYR A 18 -1.07 1.21 5.80
CA TYR A 18 -1.49 2.51 6.30
C TYR A 18 -0.88 2.76 7.68
N LEU A 19 -0.14 3.86 7.82
CA LEU A 19 0.48 4.29 9.08
C LEU A 19 -0.30 5.46 9.72
N THR A 20 -1.55 5.64 9.31
CA THR A 20 -2.48 6.66 9.80
C THR A 20 -3.69 6.01 10.44
N GLU A 21 -4.44 6.78 11.23
CA GLU A 21 -5.71 6.28 11.79
C GLU A 21 -6.69 5.86 10.67
N PRO A 22 -7.51 4.82 10.87
CA PRO A 22 -8.40 4.28 9.83
C PRO A 22 -9.36 5.31 9.22
N GLN A 23 -9.81 6.31 9.99
CA GLN A 23 -10.70 7.37 9.50
C GLN A 23 -9.94 8.60 8.94
N ALA A 24 -8.62 8.67 9.12
CA ALA A 24 -7.83 9.81 8.66
C ALA A 24 -7.71 9.78 7.14
N ARG A 25 -8.10 10.87 6.48
CA ARG A 25 -7.86 11.10 5.05
C ARG A 25 -6.59 11.89 4.88
N VAL A 26 -5.45 11.22 5.02
CA VAL A 26 -4.14 11.84 4.76
C VAL A 26 -3.77 11.62 3.30
N LYS A 27 -3.29 12.67 2.64
CA LYS A 27 -2.83 12.61 1.24
C LYS A 27 -1.32 12.41 1.21
N SER A 28 -0.85 11.52 0.34
CA SER A 28 0.57 11.49 -0.03
C SER A 28 0.90 12.77 -0.78
N ALA A 29 1.90 13.49 -0.26
CA ALA A 29 2.47 14.69 -0.87
C ALA A 29 3.80 14.39 -1.56
N ARG A 30 4.55 13.40 -1.06
CA ARG A 30 5.84 12.96 -1.61
C ARG A 30 5.96 11.46 -1.46
N MET A 31 6.58 10.83 -2.44
CA MET A 31 6.84 9.41 -2.45
C MET A 31 8.33 9.17 -2.71
N TYR A 32 8.97 8.34 -1.90
CA TYR A 32 10.38 7.98 -2.04
C TYR A 32 10.53 6.47 -2.19
N PRO A 33 11.10 5.98 -3.29
CA PRO A 33 11.35 4.56 -3.46
C PRO A 33 12.56 4.13 -2.60
N CYS A 34 12.50 2.92 -2.06
CA CYS A 34 13.72 2.17 -1.73
C CYS A 34 14.54 1.95 -3.00
N ASP A 35 15.84 1.68 -2.85
CA ASP A 35 16.66 1.30 -4.02
C ASP A 35 16.08 0.03 -4.64
N PRO A 36 15.59 0.08 -5.89
CA PRO A 36 14.87 -1.03 -6.50
C PRO A 36 15.79 -2.20 -6.87
N VAL A 37 17.10 -1.97 -6.98
CA VAL A 37 18.09 -3.01 -7.24
C VAL A 37 18.39 -3.77 -5.95
N ASP A 38 18.66 -3.04 -4.85
CA ASP A 38 19.02 -3.68 -3.58
C ASP A 38 17.85 -4.46 -2.96
N VAL A 39 16.61 -3.95 -3.10
CA VAL A 39 15.40 -4.64 -2.59
C VAL A 39 14.75 -5.55 -3.63
N ASP A 40 15.29 -5.59 -4.85
CA ASP A 40 14.77 -6.36 -5.99
C ASP A 40 13.27 -6.09 -6.26
N GLY A 41 12.83 -4.84 -6.11
CA GLY A 41 11.39 -4.52 -6.18
C GLY A 41 11.08 -3.06 -5.98
N MET A 42 9.81 -2.71 -6.14
CA MET A 42 9.33 -1.35 -5.95
C MET A 42 8.59 -1.25 -4.61
N ILE A 43 9.27 -0.64 -3.64
CA ILE A 43 8.72 -0.31 -2.32
C ILE A 43 8.82 1.21 -2.18
N ASN A 44 7.69 1.85 -1.97
CA ASN A 44 7.56 3.30 -1.93
C ASN A 44 7.13 3.75 -0.53
N LEU A 45 7.84 4.72 0.02
CA LEU A 45 7.51 5.39 1.27
C LEU A 45 6.72 6.66 0.97
N ASP A 46 5.50 6.75 1.49
CA ASP A 46 4.62 7.89 1.30
C ASP A 46 4.69 8.86 2.48
N PHE A 47 4.86 10.14 2.18
CA PHE A 47 4.96 11.21 3.16
C PHE A 47 3.88 12.27 2.94
N ASP A 48 3.37 12.83 4.04
CA ASP A 48 2.49 13.99 3.99
C ASP A 48 3.26 15.31 3.75
N GLU A 49 2.52 16.42 3.68
CA GLU A 49 3.09 17.76 3.48
C GLU A 49 4.02 18.21 4.61
N GLN A 50 3.88 17.63 5.81
CA GLN A 50 4.74 17.91 6.96
C GLN A 50 5.98 17.01 7.00
N GLY A 51 6.13 16.08 6.04
CA GLY A 51 7.24 15.14 5.99
C GLY A 51 7.10 13.97 6.98
N ARG A 52 5.87 13.67 7.44
CA ARG A 52 5.60 12.47 8.24
C ARG A 52 5.32 11.29 7.31
N LEU A 53 5.84 10.12 7.64
CA LEU A 53 5.55 8.88 6.93
C LEU A 53 4.10 8.46 7.23
N ILE A 54 3.31 8.26 6.19
CA ILE A 54 1.86 7.95 6.29
C ILE A 54 1.50 6.59 5.71
N GLY A 55 2.38 6.00 4.91
CA GLY A 55 2.15 4.67 4.37
C GLY A 55 3.33 4.12 3.59
N ILE A 56 3.17 2.86 3.20
CA ILE A 56 4.13 2.10 2.42
C ILE A 56 3.37 1.40 1.30
N GLU A 57 3.69 1.72 0.05
CA GLU A 57 3.20 1.02 -1.13
C GLU A 57 4.22 -0.05 -1.53
N VAL A 58 3.75 -1.27 -1.78
CA VAL A 58 4.57 -2.41 -2.20
C VAL A 58 3.98 -3.02 -3.45
N LEU A 59 4.76 -2.99 -4.54
CA LEU A 59 4.43 -3.72 -5.77
C LEU A 59 5.05 -5.12 -5.74
N ALA A 60 4.47 -6.05 -6.51
CA ALA A 60 4.77 -7.47 -6.43
C ALA A 60 4.64 -8.00 -4.98
N ALA A 61 3.57 -7.57 -4.30
CA ALA A 61 3.36 -7.75 -2.88
C ALA A 61 3.42 -9.21 -2.43
N GLY A 62 2.94 -10.15 -3.25
CA GLY A 62 3.05 -11.59 -3.01
C GLY A 62 4.49 -12.11 -2.85
N SER A 63 5.47 -11.42 -3.44
CA SER A 63 6.89 -11.77 -3.34
C SER A 63 7.65 -10.95 -2.31
N LYS A 64 7.13 -9.78 -1.92
CA LYS A 64 7.83 -8.81 -1.07
C LYS A 64 7.29 -8.73 0.36
N LEU A 65 6.07 -9.20 0.61
CA LEU A 65 5.46 -9.19 1.92
C LEU A 65 5.29 -10.61 2.47
N PRO A 66 5.42 -10.80 3.80
CA PRO A 66 5.10 -12.06 4.43
C PRO A 66 3.64 -12.46 4.18
N GLU A 67 3.41 -13.75 3.92
CA GLU A 67 2.09 -14.30 3.62
C GLU A 67 1.05 -13.97 4.72
N TYR A 68 1.44 -13.99 5.99
CA TYR A 68 0.52 -13.65 7.10
C TYR A 68 -0.07 -12.25 6.96
N LEU A 69 0.72 -11.30 6.45
CA LEU A 69 0.29 -9.92 6.28
C LEU A 69 -0.74 -9.83 5.15
N LEU A 70 -0.48 -10.49 4.02
CA LEU A 70 -1.37 -10.54 2.86
C LEU A 70 -2.70 -11.23 3.18
N GLN A 71 -2.68 -12.27 4.02
CA GLN A 71 -3.88 -12.96 4.49
C GLN A 71 -4.73 -12.12 5.44
N SER A 72 -4.10 -11.24 6.22
CA SER A 72 -4.79 -10.30 7.12
C SER A 72 -5.28 -9.03 6.42
N ALA A 73 -4.83 -8.78 5.19
CA ALA A 73 -5.10 -7.55 4.47
C ALA A 73 -6.53 -7.47 3.93
N GLU A 74 -7.08 -6.26 3.94
CA GLU A 74 -8.35 -5.93 3.30
C GLU A 74 -8.21 -6.06 1.77
N GLN A 75 -9.09 -6.85 1.15
CA GLN A 75 -9.08 -7.01 -0.30
C GLN A 75 -9.65 -5.78 -0.99
N VAL A 76 -8.86 -5.18 -1.89
CA VAL A 76 -9.34 -4.06 -2.70
C VAL A 76 -10.29 -4.59 -3.77
N ARG A 77 -11.61 -4.41 -3.56
CA ARG A 77 -12.61 -4.69 -4.59
C ARG A 77 -12.65 -3.53 -5.57
N ARG A 78 -12.15 -3.73 -6.80
CA ARG A 78 -12.49 -2.83 -7.89
C ARG A 78 -13.94 -3.08 -8.29
N VAL A 79 -14.83 -2.11 -8.04
CA VAL A 79 -16.14 -2.08 -8.71
C VAL A 79 -15.84 -1.77 -10.16
N GLY A 80 -16.00 -2.76 -11.05
CA GLY A 80 -15.82 -2.56 -12.47
C GLY A 80 -16.73 -1.43 -12.94
N SER A 81 -16.14 -0.42 -13.61
CA SER A 81 -16.93 0.50 -14.41
C SER A 81 -17.59 -0.32 -15.50
N ASP A 82 -18.89 -0.58 -15.36
CA ASP A 82 -19.73 -1.15 -16.40
C ASP A 82 -19.62 -0.25 -17.64
N ARG A 83 -18.75 -0.64 -18.58
CA ARG A 83 -18.64 -0.03 -19.91
C ARG A 83 -19.59 -0.79 -20.82
N SER A 84 -20.88 -0.62 -20.59
CA SER A 84 -21.92 -0.95 -21.55
C SER A 84 -22.70 0.32 -21.91
N ARG A 85 -22.21 1.02 -22.95
CA ARG A 85 -22.98 1.92 -23.81
C ARG A 85 -22.41 1.88 -25.22
#